data_AF-A0A821JFE0-F1
#
_entry.id   AF-A0A821JFE0-F1
#
_cell.length_a   1.000
_cell.length_b   1.000
_cell.length_c   1.000
_cell.angle_alpha   90.00
_cell.angle_beta   90.00
_cell.angle_gamma   90.00
#
_symmetry.space_group_name_H-M   'P 1'
#
loop_
_entity.id
_entity.type
_entity.pdbx_description
1 polymer ?
#
loop_
_entity_poly.entity_id
_entity_poly.type
_entity_poly.pdbx_seq_one_letter_code
_entity_poly.pdbx_strand_id
1 'polypeptide(L)'
;MASLSEQKYITLRKRLDQFGFKQPLAIESLPLVEKLFQAFIQTTEELKKAKENPSLPPAPVPSTNTTTSATISSTHPYKNDNARLVKENNDLHLELIKCREQLDHHVKEFKSQLRKLEHENADLRFLNTQYIHRLRSLEKESRQKDNKILELQEKNFQAVVQTPGGNKHTIPFRRQRLDIDEMLPESSSQRTLAQQLPYVDDPYIIDIVKVTEDRVAELELELQQQKQYTDEIETKMANLKYQVENRDREIERLHRVLDGGRSADALSLESRLRSNEKVIANQNAQIDFLHERNRILEQRVQELTELKRNLTDKQFEERLRNNDLLRDLKDFDRLARKVQADKDYTVETADRELNEAKLEIQHNIREMQSLDVRVATLTSEKKNLIEELETLKNQYAERENEVLRLQELLERMQSDKTKLSRRVSKLVLNEKDLLQELQKCRRTTKAPTPTASGASSTKKLSLPARLDIHLKNVEDERDMYKNETEILQKLLNERLLGKSSTSSPSTTRLRGRSLSPTPGMRSTVRRDMATSPVIQLCKRSARSSSTSPTRCTVCGVNRNRLSPTKDFTSYDIQLKNLEEERDRLRRELSKYKRSSRDK
;
A
#
# COMPACT_ATOMS: atom_id res chain seq x y z
N MET A 1 98.35 4.37 -43.15
CA MET A 1 97.32 3.37 -42.80
C MET A 1 96.21 4.11 -42.06
N ALA A 2 95.01 4.27 -42.65
CA ALA A 2 93.87 4.78 -41.89
C ALA A 2 93.30 3.64 -41.02
N SER A 3 92.90 3.93 -39.80
CA SER A 3 92.32 2.93 -38.89
C SER A 3 90.96 2.44 -39.39
N LEU A 4 90.60 1.22 -38.97
CA LEU A 4 89.32 0.60 -39.32
C LEU A 4 88.13 1.43 -38.82
N SER A 5 88.30 2.14 -37.69
CA SER A 5 87.35 3.08 -37.12
C SER A 5 87.16 4.34 -37.99
N GLU A 6 88.22 4.93 -38.53
CA GLU A 6 88.14 6.09 -39.42
C GLU A 6 87.45 5.75 -40.76
N GLN A 7 87.72 4.57 -41.31
CA GLN A 7 87.05 4.11 -42.53
C GLN A 7 85.53 3.94 -42.33
N LYS A 8 85.12 3.37 -41.19
CA LYS A 8 83.72 3.30 -40.79
C LYS A 8 83.11 4.69 -40.54
N TYR A 9 83.84 5.58 -39.87
CA TYR A 9 83.41 6.96 -39.63
C TYR A 9 83.12 7.69 -40.94
N ILE A 10 84.05 7.68 -41.90
CA ILE A 10 83.88 8.31 -43.22
C ILE A 10 82.69 7.69 -43.97
N THR A 11 82.48 6.38 -43.86
CA THR A 11 81.40 5.66 -44.55
C THR A 11 80.03 5.97 -43.96
N LEU A 12 79.87 5.91 -42.63
CA LEU A 12 78.64 6.28 -41.95
C LEU A 12 78.35 7.78 -42.13
N ARG A 13 79.36 8.64 -42.04
CA ARG A 13 79.23 10.08 -42.24
C ARG A 13 78.68 10.42 -43.62
N LYS A 14 79.24 9.85 -44.69
CA LYS A 14 78.73 10.03 -46.07
C LYS A 14 77.27 9.60 -46.21
N ARG A 15 76.86 8.51 -45.55
CA ARG A 15 75.46 8.05 -45.54
C ARG A 15 74.53 8.98 -44.75
N LEU A 16 74.99 9.50 -43.60
CA LEU A 16 74.24 10.48 -42.80
C LEU A 16 74.06 11.81 -43.55
N ASP A 17 75.11 12.32 -44.20
CA ASP A 17 75.05 13.53 -45.04
C ASP A 17 74.11 13.36 -46.24
N GLN A 18 74.05 12.17 -46.86
CA GLN A 18 73.08 11.84 -47.92
C GLN A 18 71.62 11.92 -47.45
N PHE A 19 71.36 11.58 -46.19
CA PHE A 19 70.04 11.71 -45.55
C PHE A 19 69.83 13.07 -44.86
N GLY A 20 70.77 14.01 -45.00
CA GLY A 20 70.67 15.38 -44.48
C GLY A 20 71.14 15.59 -43.02
N PHE A 21 71.62 14.55 -42.33
CA PHE A 21 72.09 14.61 -40.94
C PHE A 21 73.50 15.21 -40.84
N LYS A 22 73.58 16.54 -40.95
CA LYS A 22 74.85 17.27 -41.07
C LYS A 22 75.55 17.61 -39.74
N GLN A 23 74.91 17.36 -38.59
CA GLN A 23 75.45 17.64 -37.25
C GLN A 23 76.81 16.94 -37.02
N PRO A 24 77.79 17.55 -36.32
CA PRO A 24 79.09 16.93 -36.08
C PRO A 24 78.96 15.62 -35.28
N LEU A 25 79.69 14.58 -35.71
CA LEU A 25 79.64 13.24 -35.12
C LEU A 25 80.95 12.93 -34.38
N ALA A 26 80.86 12.48 -33.13
CA ALA A 26 82.00 12.01 -32.35
C ALA A 26 82.32 10.53 -32.65
N ILE A 27 83.60 10.16 -32.65
CA ILE A 27 84.07 8.79 -32.96
C ILE A 27 83.49 7.76 -31.98
N GLU A 28 83.33 8.12 -30.70
CA GLU A 28 82.80 7.25 -29.65
C GLU A 28 81.33 6.83 -29.89
N SER A 29 80.53 7.74 -30.45
CA SER A 29 79.11 7.49 -30.75
C SER A 29 78.86 6.65 -32.02
N LEU A 30 79.92 6.38 -32.80
CA LEU A 30 79.86 5.68 -34.09
C LEU A 30 79.06 4.35 -34.05
N PRO A 31 79.27 3.41 -33.10
CA PRO A 31 78.61 2.10 -33.14
C PRO A 31 77.12 2.17 -32.79
N LEU A 32 76.72 3.18 -32.00
CA LEU A 32 75.32 3.42 -31.67
C LEU A 32 74.59 4.08 -32.83
N VAL A 33 75.21 5.09 -33.47
CA VAL A 33 74.63 5.77 -34.64
C VAL A 33 74.59 4.84 -35.86
N GLU A 34 75.56 3.94 -36.04
CA GLU A 34 75.55 2.91 -37.10
C GLU A 34 74.31 2.00 -36.96
N LYS A 35 74.03 1.50 -35.75
CA LYS A 35 72.80 0.71 -35.45
C LYS A 35 71.53 1.56 -35.55
N LEU A 36 71.56 2.77 -35.00
CA LEU A 36 70.55 3.84 -35.12
C LEU A 36 70.01 3.95 -36.56
N PHE A 37 70.95 4.25 -37.44
CA PHE A 37 70.72 4.53 -38.85
C PHE A 37 70.33 3.27 -39.64
N GLN A 38 70.91 2.11 -39.32
CA GLN A 38 70.53 0.84 -39.94
C GLN A 38 69.09 0.43 -39.59
N ALA A 39 68.67 0.59 -38.32
CA ALA A 39 67.29 0.35 -37.90
C ALA A 39 66.30 1.35 -38.51
N PHE A 40 66.71 2.61 -38.68
CA PHE A 40 65.92 3.61 -39.40
C PHE A 40 65.75 3.26 -40.89
N ILE A 41 66.80 2.78 -41.57
CA ILE A 41 66.69 2.28 -42.95
C ILE A 41 65.77 1.06 -43.02
N GLN A 42 65.93 0.09 -42.12
CA GLN A 42 65.08 -1.11 -42.09
C GLN A 42 63.60 -0.77 -41.90
N THR A 43 63.27 0.06 -40.90
CA THR A 43 61.87 0.47 -40.64
C THR A 43 61.29 1.36 -41.74
N THR A 44 62.09 2.21 -42.41
CA THR A 44 61.62 2.99 -43.57
C THR A 44 61.46 2.13 -44.82
N GLU A 45 62.31 1.13 -45.05
CA GLU A 45 62.12 0.13 -46.11
C GLU A 45 60.90 -0.77 -45.85
N GLU A 46 60.68 -1.22 -44.62
CA GLU A 46 59.51 -2.02 -44.24
C GLU A 46 58.22 -1.22 -44.39
N LEU A 47 58.20 0.04 -43.93
CA LEU A 47 57.06 0.94 -44.12
C LEU A 47 56.83 1.29 -45.60
N LYS A 48 57.90 1.36 -46.41
CA LYS A 48 57.79 1.49 -47.86
C LYS A 48 57.19 0.22 -48.49
N LYS A 49 57.70 -0.96 -48.17
CA LYS A 49 57.17 -2.27 -48.62
C LYS A 49 55.70 -2.46 -48.22
N ALA A 50 55.31 -2.00 -47.03
CA ALA A 50 53.91 -2.02 -46.58
C ALA A 50 53.00 -1.03 -47.33
N LYS A 51 53.54 0.11 -47.80
CA LYS A 51 52.80 1.09 -48.63
C LYS A 51 52.75 0.72 -50.12
N GLU A 52 53.76 0.02 -50.64
CA GLU A 52 53.82 -0.43 -52.04
C GLU A 52 53.02 -1.73 -52.30
N ASN A 53 52.56 -2.42 -51.25
CA ASN A 53 51.68 -3.59 -51.36
C ASN A 53 50.26 -3.36 -50.77
N PRO A 54 49.47 -2.37 -51.23
CA PRO A 54 48.11 -2.14 -50.75
C PRO A 54 47.06 -3.09 -51.38
N SER A 55 47.45 -3.98 -52.29
CA SER A 55 46.52 -4.73 -53.14
C SER A 55 47.00 -6.14 -53.51
N LEU A 56 46.65 -7.13 -52.68
CA LEU A 56 46.25 -8.51 -53.06
C LEU A 56 45.59 -9.19 -51.83
N PRO A 57 44.67 -10.16 -51.99
CA PRO A 57 44.01 -10.83 -50.86
C PRO A 57 44.96 -11.86 -50.18
N PRO A 58 44.67 -12.29 -48.93
CA PRO A 58 45.64 -13.02 -48.12
C PRO A 58 45.89 -14.46 -48.58
N ALA A 59 47.09 -14.70 -49.12
CA ALA A 59 47.70 -16.03 -49.23
C ALA A 59 48.51 -16.35 -47.94
N PRO A 60 48.66 -17.62 -47.55
CA PRO A 60 49.12 -17.98 -46.19
C PRO A 60 50.64 -17.83 -46.01
N VAL A 61 51.07 -16.73 -45.40
CA VAL A 61 52.44 -16.57 -44.87
C VAL A 61 52.56 -17.35 -43.55
N PRO A 62 53.60 -18.20 -43.35
CA PRO A 62 53.79 -18.89 -42.09
C PRO A 62 54.36 -17.97 -40.98
N SER A 63 53.99 -18.26 -39.73
CA SER A 63 54.73 -17.88 -38.51
C SER A 63 54.88 -16.39 -38.09
N THR A 64 53.96 -15.49 -38.48
CA THR A 64 53.69 -14.25 -37.68
C THR A 64 52.20 -14.00 -37.37
N ASN A 65 51.30 -14.84 -37.89
CA ASN A 65 49.86 -14.56 -37.93
C ASN A 65 49.16 -14.47 -36.56
N THR A 66 49.73 -14.97 -35.47
CA THR A 66 49.01 -15.12 -34.19
C THR A 66 48.48 -13.79 -33.64
N THR A 67 49.29 -12.72 -33.67
CA THR A 67 48.92 -11.42 -33.08
C THR A 67 47.96 -10.63 -33.95
N THR A 68 48.14 -10.65 -35.27
CA THR A 68 47.24 -10.01 -36.24
C THR A 68 45.92 -10.77 -36.38
N SER A 69 45.96 -12.11 -36.39
CA SER A 69 44.74 -12.94 -36.36
C SER A 69 43.97 -12.74 -35.05
N ALA A 70 44.63 -12.73 -33.89
CA ALA A 70 43.96 -12.49 -32.61
C ALA A 70 43.32 -11.09 -32.53
N THR A 71 43.97 -10.04 -33.05
CA THR A 71 43.41 -8.68 -33.05
C THR A 71 42.33 -8.47 -34.11
N ILE A 72 42.41 -9.13 -35.27
CA ILE A 72 41.31 -9.15 -36.25
C ILE A 72 40.12 -9.94 -35.68
N SER A 73 40.36 -11.09 -35.05
CA SER A 73 39.32 -11.93 -34.45
C SER A 73 38.69 -11.31 -33.19
N SER A 74 39.40 -10.48 -32.43
CA SER A 74 38.84 -9.74 -31.30
C SER A 74 38.10 -8.47 -31.71
N THR A 75 38.46 -7.85 -32.85
CA THR A 75 37.72 -6.69 -33.39
C THR A 75 36.55 -7.06 -34.30
N HIS A 76 36.49 -8.30 -34.80
CA HIS A 76 35.38 -8.77 -35.66
C HIS A 76 33.98 -8.70 -35.00
N PRO A 77 33.79 -9.09 -33.72
CA PRO A 77 32.50 -8.93 -33.04
C PRO A 77 32.05 -7.47 -33.01
N TYR A 78 32.91 -6.55 -32.53
CA TYR A 78 32.61 -5.12 -32.48
C TYR A 78 32.32 -4.51 -33.86
N LYS A 79 32.98 -4.98 -34.93
CA LYS A 79 32.66 -4.54 -36.30
C LYS A 79 31.28 -5.01 -36.76
N ASN A 80 30.90 -6.25 -36.44
CA ASN A 80 29.60 -6.81 -36.76
C ASN A 80 28.48 -6.13 -35.96
N ASP A 81 28.69 -5.92 -34.65
CA ASP A 81 27.74 -5.23 -33.78
C ASP A 81 27.59 -3.75 -34.16
N ASN A 82 28.69 -3.06 -34.50
CA ASN A 82 28.60 -1.69 -35.02
C ASN A 82 27.89 -1.62 -36.37
N ALA A 83 28.12 -2.58 -37.29
CA ALA A 83 27.41 -2.64 -38.56
C ALA A 83 25.89 -2.87 -38.36
N ARG A 84 25.53 -3.75 -37.42
CA ARG A 84 24.14 -3.95 -37.00
C ARG A 84 23.55 -2.67 -36.39
N LEU A 85 24.22 -2.05 -35.41
CA LEU A 85 23.73 -0.85 -34.72
C LEU A 85 23.58 0.34 -35.67
N VAL A 86 24.49 0.51 -36.63
CA VAL A 86 24.35 1.54 -37.69
C VAL A 86 23.14 1.26 -38.58
N LYS A 87 22.88 0.00 -38.96
CA LYS A 87 21.66 -0.36 -39.70
C LYS A 87 20.40 -0.08 -38.87
N GLU A 88 20.37 -0.56 -37.63
CA GLU A 88 19.25 -0.40 -36.69
C GLU A 88 18.97 1.09 -36.41
N ASN A 89 20.01 1.93 -36.29
CA ASN A 89 19.88 3.38 -36.14
C ASN A 89 19.33 4.06 -37.42
N ASN A 90 19.80 3.66 -38.60
CA ASN A 90 19.28 4.16 -39.88
C ASN A 90 17.81 3.77 -40.10
N ASP A 91 17.45 2.52 -39.81
CA ASP A 91 16.09 1.98 -39.92
C ASP A 91 15.15 2.77 -38.97
N LEU A 92 15.53 2.92 -37.69
CA LEU A 92 14.79 3.73 -36.70
C LEU A 92 14.69 5.21 -37.08
N HIS A 93 15.73 5.79 -37.68
CA HIS A 93 15.70 7.17 -38.16
C HIS A 93 14.71 7.36 -39.32
N LEU A 94 14.62 6.38 -40.24
CA LEU A 94 13.61 6.36 -41.31
C LEU A 94 12.19 6.14 -40.77
N GLU A 95 12.01 5.34 -39.74
CA GLU A 95 10.71 5.18 -39.05
C GLU A 95 10.30 6.48 -38.34
N LEU A 96 11.20 7.14 -37.62
CA LEU A 96 10.95 8.43 -36.96
C LEU A 96 10.54 9.52 -37.97
N ILE A 97 11.14 9.56 -39.15
CA ILE A 97 10.72 10.47 -40.24
C ILE A 97 9.30 10.13 -40.69
N LYS A 98 9.01 8.87 -41.03
CA LYS A 98 7.67 8.44 -41.50
C LYS A 98 6.57 8.73 -40.46
N CYS A 99 6.80 8.39 -39.20
CA CYS A 99 5.86 8.66 -38.11
C CYS A 99 5.64 10.16 -37.91
N ARG A 100 6.70 10.98 -38.04
CA ARG A 100 6.56 12.45 -38.01
C ARG A 100 5.74 12.97 -39.19
N GLU A 101 5.98 12.50 -40.40
CA GLU A 101 5.23 12.91 -41.60
C GLU A 101 3.74 12.53 -41.50
N GLN A 102 3.43 11.34 -40.96
CA GLN A 102 2.07 10.91 -40.66
C GLN A 102 1.40 11.79 -39.60
N LEU A 103 2.09 12.12 -38.50
CA LEU A 103 1.58 13.03 -37.47
C LEU A 103 1.36 14.44 -38.04
N ASP A 104 2.31 14.99 -38.80
CA ASP A 104 2.17 16.30 -39.45
C ASP A 104 1.05 16.30 -40.51
N HIS A 105 0.74 15.15 -41.14
CA HIS A 105 -0.42 14.98 -42.02
C HIS A 105 -1.73 15.03 -41.23
N HIS A 106 -1.90 14.20 -40.20
CA HIS A 106 -3.12 14.19 -39.37
C HIS A 106 -3.35 15.53 -38.66
N VAL A 107 -2.28 16.21 -38.20
CA VAL A 107 -2.39 17.56 -37.62
C VAL A 107 -2.88 18.59 -38.65
N LYS A 108 -2.49 18.50 -39.93
CA LYS A 108 -3.03 19.34 -41.00
C LYS A 108 -4.49 19.00 -41.30
N GLU A 109 -4.82 17.71 -41.34
CA GLU A 109 -6.18 17.21 -41.58
C GLU A 109 -7.15 17.68 -40.49
N PHE A 110 -6.87 17.39 -39.22
CA PHE A 110 -7.72 17.80 -38.10
C PHE A 110 -7.84 19.32 -37.97
N LYS A 111 -6.77 20.09 -38.25
CA LYS A 111 -6.86 21.56 -38.33
C LYS A 111 -7.74 22.04 -39.50
N SER A 112 -7.87 21.26 -40.56
CA SER A 112 -8.79 21.57 -41.66
C SER A 112 -10.23 21.17 -41.35
N GLN A 113 -10.45 20.03 -40.68
CA GLN A 113 -11.78 19.61 -40.20
C GLN A 113 -12.31 20.58 -39.14
N LEU A 114 -11.45 21.00 -38.19
CA LEU A 114 -11.79 21.98 -37.17
C LEU A 114 -12.30 23.29 -37.78
N ARG A 115 -11.56 23.89 -38.74
CA ARG A 115 -12.00 25.13 -39.40
C ARG A 115 -13.33 24.99 -40.15
N LYS A 116 -13.59 23.84 -40.78
CA LYS A 116 -14.92 23.58 -41.41
C LYS A 116 -16.03 23.62 -40.36
N LEU A 117 -15.85 22.88 -39.25
CA LEU A 117 -16.80 22.86 -38.15
C LEU A 117 -16.94 24.23 -37.45
N GLU A 118 -15.88 25.03 -37.37
CA GLU A 118 -15.93 26.41 -36.85
C GLU A 118 -16.77 27.33 -37.74
N HIS A 119 -16.62 27.23 -39.07
CA HIS A 119 -17.45 27.96 -40.03
C HIS A 119 -18.92 27.49 -39.99
N GLU A 120 -19.17 26.18 -40.06
CA GLU A 120 -20.52 25.61 -39.95
C GLU A 120 -21.22 26.00 -38.64
N ASN A 121 -20.49 26.06 -37.51
CA ASN A 121 -21.01 26.49 -36.22
C ASN A 121 -21.30 28.01 -36.20
N ALA A 122 -20.49 28.83 -36.89
CA ALA A 122 -20.75 30.26 -37.05
C ALA A 122 -22.01 30.52 -37.90
N ASP A 123 -22.16 29.80 -39.03
CA ASP A 123 -23.32 29.89 -39.91
C ASP A 123 -24.59 29.42 -39.21
N LEU A 124 -24.54 28.32 -38.45
CA LEU A 124 -25.65 27.84 -37.63
C LEU A 124 -26.04 28.83 -36.52
N ARG A 125 -25.09 29.53 -35.89
CA ARG A 125 -25.39 30.61 -34.92
C ARG A 125 -26.04 31.81 -35.59
N PHE A 126 -25.58 32.20 -36.77
CA PHE A 126 -26.17 33.29 -37.55
C PHE A 126 -27.60 32.95 -37.96
N LEU A 127 -27.83 31.75 -38.51
CA LEU A 127 -29.14 31.26 -38.90
C LEU A 127 -30.10 31.13 -37.70
N ASN A 128 -29.62 30.63 -36.56
CA ASN A 128 -30.40 30.58 -35.31
C ASN A 128 -30.80 31.99 -34.84
N THR A 129 -29.87 32.95 -34.92
CA THR A 129 -30.14 34.36 -34.59
C THR A 129 -31.19 34.97 -35.54
N GLN A 130 -31.14 34.66 -36.85
CA GLN A 130 -32.18 35.06 -37.80
C GLN A 130 -33.55 34.44 -37.46
N TYR A 131 -33.60 33.14 -37.14
CA TYR A 131 -34.85 32.49 -36.74
C TYR A 131 -35.43 33.08 -35.45
N ILE A 132 -34.61 33.41 -34.44
CA ILE A 132 -35.06 34.14 -33.24
C ILE A 132 -35.66 35.50 -33.62
N HIS A 133 -35.02 36.26 -34.53
CA HIS A 133 -35.55 37.55 -34.96
C HIS A 133 -36.86 37.41 -35.76
N ARG A 134 -36.95 36.39 -36.63
CA ARG A 134 -38.18 36.09 -37.40
C ARG A 134 -39.31 35.63 -36.49
N LEU A 135 -39.03 34.79 -35.49
CA LEU A 135 -40.00 34.35 -34.48
C LEU A 135 -40.57 35.55 -33.72
N ARG A 136 -39.71 36.42 -33.17
CA ARG A 136 -40.14 37.67 -32.49
C ARG A 136 -40.98 38.57 -33.38
N SER A 137 -40.68 38.65 -34.68
CA SER A 137 -41.49 39.39 -35.65
C SER A 137 -42.88 38.77 -35.83
N LEU A 138 -42.96 37.44 -35.94
CA LEU A 138 -44.24 36.71 -36.09
C LEU A 138 -45.07 36.71 -34.80
N GLU A 139 -44.44 36.63 -33.62
CA GLU A 139 -45.11 36.81 -32.33
C GLU A 139 -45.73 38.21 -32.21
N LYS A 140 -45.00 39.26 -32.63
CA LYS A 140 -45.53 40.62 -32.67
C LYS A 140 -46.70 40.75 -33.64
N GLU A 141 -46.56 40.18 -34.84
CA GLU A 141 -47.62 40.17 -35.86
C GLU A 141 -48.86 39.40 -35.42
N SER A 142 -48.70 38.25 -34.73
CA SER A 142 -49.81 37.51 -34.12
C SER A 142 -50.51 38.38 -33.08
N ARG A 143 -49.79 38.90 -32.07
CA ARG A 143 -50.38 39.77 -31.03
C ARG A 143 -51.09 40.99 -31.63
N GLN A 144 -50.60 41.54 -32.74
CA GLN A 144 -51.29 42.60 -33.49
C GLN A 144 -52.58 42.12 -34.17
N LYS A 145 -52.58 40.92 -34.79
CA LYS A 145 -53.78 40.28 -35.35
C LYS A 145 -54.80 39.91 -34.27
N ASP A 146 -54.35 39.35 -33.15
CA ASP A 146 -55.16 38.97 -31.99
C ASP A 146 -55.84 40.20 -31.38
N ASN A 147 -55.06 41.26 -31.11
CA ASN A 147 -55.61 42.57 -30.70
C ASN A 147 -56.58 43.14 -31.74
N LYS A 148 -56.32 42.97 -33.05
CA LYS A 148 -57.22 43.49 -34.09
C LYS A 148 -58.51 42.68 -34.21
N ILE A 149 -58.47 41.38 -33.95
CA ILE A 149 -59.65 40.53 -33.82
C ILE A 149 -60.48 40.98 -32.62
N LEU A 150 -59.85 41.26 -31.48
CA LEU A 150 -60.53 41.79 -30.30
C LEU A 150 -61.17 43.17 -30.56
N GLU A 151 -60.45 44.12 -31.17
CA GLU A 151 -61.01 45.41 -31.62
C GLU A 151 -62.24 45.24 -32.52
N LEU A 152 -62.18 44.32 -33.49
CA LEU A 152 -63.24 44.10 -34.47
C LEU A 152 -64.43 43.35 -33.86
N GLN A 153 -64.18 42.46 -32.91
CA GLN A 153 -65.23 41.81 -32.10
C GLN A 153 -65.92 42.85 -31.21
N GLU A 154 -65.17 43.68 -30.49
CA GLU A 154 -65.73 44.76 -29.66
C GLU A 154 -66.60 45.70 -30.50
N LYS A 155 -66.08 46.18 -31.63
CA LYS A 155 -66.82 47.04 -32.58
C LYS A 155 -68.04 46.35 -33.19
N ASN A 156 -68.03 45.02 -33.33
CA ASN A 156 -69.20 44.26 -33.79
C ASN A 156 -70.24 44.03 -32.68
N PHE A 157 -69.82 43.78 -31.43
CA PHE A 157 -70.72 43.77 -30.28
C PHE A 157 -71.35 45.16 -30.03
N GLN A 158 -70.65 46.24 -30.37
CA GLN A 158 -71.16 47.62 -30.35
C GLN A 158 -71.99 47.98 -31.60
N ALA A 159 -71.98 47.16 -32.67
CA ALA A 159 -72.69 47.44 -33.92
C ALA A 159 -74.19 47.16 -33.82
N VAL A 160 -74.91 47.99 -33.06
CA VAL A 160 -76.37 47.96 -32.98
C VAL A 160 -76.96 48.47 -34.30
N VAL A 161 -77.38 47.56 -35.16
CA VAL A 161 -78.24 47.88 -36.31
C VAL A 161 -79.60 48.33 -35.77
N GLN A 162 -79.83 49.64 -35.74
CA GLN A 162 -81.16 50.19 -35.47
C GLN A 162 -82.05 49.98 -36.69
N THR A 163 -82.80 48.89 -36.70
CA THR A 163 -84.02 48.82 -37.51
C THR A 163 -85.03 49.87 -37.01
N PRO A 164 -85.84 50.51 -37.88
CA PRO A 164 -86.82 51.53 -37.50
C PRO A 164 -88.06 50.92 -36.80
N GLY A 165 -87.83 50.25 -35.67
CA GLY A 165 -88.81 49.47 -34.89
C GLY A 165 -88.36 49.15 -33.45
N GLY A 166 -87.31 49.81 -32.94
CA GLY A 166 -86.94 49.84 -31.51
C GLY A 166 -86.26 48.59 -30.92
N ASN A 167 -86.45 47.40 -31.49
CA ASN A 167 -85.93 46.15 -30.93
C ASN A 167 -84.45 45.90 -31.30
N LYS A 168 -83.59 45.75 -30.28
CA LYS A 168 -82.18 45.38 -30.46
C LYS A 168 -82.03 43.87 -30.59
N HIS A 169 -81.48 43.39 -31.71
CA HIS A 169 -81.13 41.98 -31.91
C HIS A 169 -79.68 41.83 -32.38
N THR A 170 -78.93 40.98 -31.70
CA THR A 170 -77.53 40.64 -32.00
C THR A 170 -77.46 39.60 -33.12
N ILE A 171 -76.66 39.85 -34.15
CA ILE A 171 -76.58 38.99 -35.34
C ILE A 171 -75.61 37.82 -35.09
N PRO A 172 -76.03 36.55 -35.27
CA PRO A 172 -75.14 35.40 -35.13
C PRO A 172 -74.25 35.21 -36.38
N PHE A 173 -72.96 34.99 -36.18
CA PHE A 173 -71.99 34.78 -37.25
C PHE A 173 -72.13 33.39 -37.91
N ARG A 174 -72.07 33.35 -39.26
CA ARG A 174 -71.80 32.13 -40.04
C ARG A 174 -70.81 32.46 -41.17
N ARG A 175 -69.87 31.54 -41.45
CA ARG A 175 -68.88 31.69 -42.55
C ARG A 175 -69.22 30.73 -43.70
N GLN A 176 -68.85 31.12 -44.92
CA GLN A 176 -69.10 30.39 -46.17
C GLN A 176 -67.79 29.90 -46.81
N ARG A 177 -67.86 28.82 -47.60
CA ARG A 177 -66.78 28.26 -48.45
C ARG A 177 -67.40 27.71 -49.77
N LEU A 178 -66.56 27.45 -50.77
CA LEU A 178 -66.95 27.08 -52.15
C LEU A 178 -65.78 26.36 -52.86
N ASP A 179 -66.08 25.37 -53.70
CA ASP A 179 -65.15 24.46 -54.42
C ASP A 179 -65.64 24.22 -55.89
N ILE A 180 -64.78 23.80 -56.85
CA ILE A 180 -65.04 23.75 -58.33
C ILE A 180 -64.16 22.68 -59.07
N ASP A 181 -64.63 22.05 -60.17
CA ASP A 181 -63.93 21.00 -60.98
C ASP A 181 -64.06 21.11 -62.56
N GLU A 182 -63.14 20.47 -63.33
CA GLU A 182 -63.17 19.95 -64.76
C GLU A 182 -62.99 20.84 -66.06
N MET A 183 -62.41 20.28 -67.20
CA MET A 183 -62.08 20.90 -68.55
C MET A 183 -61.90 19.88 -69.76
N LEU A 184 -61.90 20.28 -71.09
CA LEU A 184 -61.96 19.42 -72.35
C LEU A 184 -61.16 19.87 -73.69
N PRO A 185 -60.97 19.05 -74.81
CA PRO A 185 -60.13 19.31 -76.08
C PRO A 185 -60.59 18.82 -77.56
N GLU A 186 -60.04 19.25 -78.76
CA GLU A 186 -60.40 18.83 -80.23
C GLU A 186 -59.38 18.97 -81.50
N SER A 187 -59.77 18.93 -82.86
CA SER A 187 -59.01 18.38 -84.12
C SER A 187 -58.83 19.04 -85.62
N SER A 188 -59.05 18.41 -86.87
CA SER A 188 -58.41 18.70 -88.30
C SER A 188 -59.00 18.21 -89.76
N SER A 189 -58.48 18.58 -91.05
CA SER A 189 -58.42 17.86 -92.48
C SER A 189 -59.06 18.31 -93.95
N GLN A 190 -58.57 17.93 -95.23
CA GLN A 190 -59.16 18.10 -96.70
C GLN A 190 -58.42 17.58 -98.10
N ARG A 191 -58.98 17.60 -99.43
CA ARG A 191 -58.41 17.12 -100.84
C ARG A 191 -59.15 17.33 -102.31
N THR A 192 -58.52 17.28 -103.58
CA THR A 192 -59.03 17.64 -105.04
C THR A 192 -58.85 16.70 -106.40
N LEU A 193 -59.05 17.12 -107.75
CA LEU A 193 -59.22 16.38 -109.16
C LEU A 193 -58.96 17.21 -110.56
N ALA A 194 -59.07 16.94 -111.96
CA ALA A 194 -59.10 15.88 -113.12
C ALA A 194 -59.23 16.35 -114.72
N GLN A 195 -59.21 15.48 -115.84
CA GLN A 195 -59.66 15.55 -117.38
C GLN A 195 -58.74 15.94 -118.69
N GLN A 196 -58.90 15.79 -120.10
CA GLN A 196 -59.69 15.08 -121.28
C GLN A 196 -59.19 15.31 -122.87
N LEU A 197 -59.73 14.71 -124.04
CA LEU A 197 -59.32 14.67 -125.58
C LEU A 197 -60.47 14.36 -126.72
N PRO A 198 -60.43 13.91 -128.09
CA PRO A 198 -59.76 14.11 -129.52
C PRO A 198 -60.61 13.95 -130.96
N TYR A 199 -60.12 14.07 -132.28
CA TYR A 199 -60.79 13.69 -133.68
C TYR A 199 -59.99 13.69 -135.14
N VAL A 200 -60.55 13.34 -136.40
CA VAL A 200 -59.93 13.19 -137.87
C VAL A 200 -60.85 13.27 -139.25
N ASP A 201 -60.49 12.80 -140.54
CA ASP A 201 -61.27 12.45 -141.90
C ASP A 201 -60.81 13.07 -143.37
N ASP A 202 -61.07 12.83 -144.76
CA ASP A 202 -61.72 11.93 -145.88
C ASP A 202 -61.39 12.23 -147.52
N PRO A 203 -61.68 11.42 -148.67
CA PRO A 203 -61.20 11.56 -150.18
C PRO A 203 -62.11 11.28 -151.56
N TYR A 204 -61.58 11.20 -152.89
CA TYR A 204 -62.26 10.92 -154.29
C TYR A 204 -61.48 10.07 -155.44
N ILE A 205 -62.10 9.74 -156.63
CA ILE A 205 -61.77 8.76 -157.75
C ILE A 205 -60.73 9.20 -158.86
N ILE A 206 -59.92 8.26 -159.42
CA ILE A 206 -58.85 8.49 -160.46
C ILE A 206 -58.74 7.35 -161.54
N ASP A 207 -58.11 7.62 -162.71
CA ASP A 207 -57.87 6.78 -163.93
C ASP A 207 -56.97 5.53 -163.70
N ILE A 208 -57.53 4.31 -163.73
CA ILE A 208 -56.93 3.07 -163.18
C ILE A 208 -55.50 2.77 -163.67
N VAL A 209 -55.16 2.98 -164.95
CA VAL A 209 -53.79 2.65 -165.44
C VAL A 209 -52.77 3.65 -164.92
N LYS A 210 -53.10 4.94 -164.96
CA LYS A 210 -52.27 5.97 -164.32
C LYS A 210 -52.23 5.77 -162.82
N VAL A 211 -53.36 5.44 -162.17
CA VAL A 211 -53.37 5.03 -160.76
C VAL A 211 -52.41 3.89 -160.53
N THR A 212 -52.28 2.87 -161.39
CA THR A 212 -51.28 1.82 -161.17
C THR A 212 -49.84 2.26 -161.42
N GLU A 213 -49.57 3.16 -162.36
CA GLU A 213 -48.22 3.69 -162.63
C GLU A 213 -47.79 4.71 -161.55
N ASP A 214 -48.65 5.68 -161.26
CA ASP A 214 -48.55 6.64 -160.16
C ASP A 214 -48.48 5.90 -158.81
N ARG A 215 -49.27 4.84 -158.58
CA ARG A 215 -49.20 4.03 -157.35
C ARG A 215 -47.97 3.13 -157.31
N VAL A 216 -47.39 2.73 -158.44
CA VAL A 216 -46.07 2.06 -158.44
C VAL A 216 -44.97 3.05 -158.09
N ALA A 217 -44.97 4.25 -158.67
CA ALA A 217 -44.03 5.32 -158.31
C ALA A 217 -44.21 5.79 -156.84
N GLU A 218 -45.45 5.87 -156.36
CA GLU A 218 -45.80 6.17 -154.97
C GLU A 218 -45.40 5.02 -154.04
N LEU A 219 -45.59 3.76 -154.43
CA LEU A 219 -45.09 2.60 -153.66
C LEU A 219 -43.57 2.52 -153.65
N GLU A 220 -42.88 2.86 -154.74
CA GLU A 220 -41.41 2.95 -154.78
C GLU A 220 -40.91 4.09 -153.88
N LEU A 221 -41.62 5.23 -153.87
CA LEU A 221 -41.33 6.36 -152.98
C LEU A 221 -41.66 6.05 -151.51
N GLU A 222 -42.80 5.42 -151.21
CA GLU A 222 -43.16 4.90 -149.88
C GLU A 222 -42.12 3.88 -149.41
N LEU A 223 -41.65 2.98 -150.27
CA LEU A 223 -40.64 1.97 -149.96
C LEU A 223 -39.24 2.59 -149.79
N GLN A 224 -38.92 3.67 -150.50
CA GLN A 224 -37.71 4.47 -150.28
C GLN A 224 -37.79 5.26 -148.96
N GLN A 225 -38.93 5.86 -148.65
CA GLN A 225 -39.18 6.54 -147.37
C GLN A 225 -39.15 5.55 -146.20
N GLN A 226 -39.76 4.37 -146.33
CA GLN A 226 -39.69 3.33 -145.30
C GLN A 226 -38.27 2.80 -145.11
N LYS A 227 -37.46 2.66 -146.18
CA LYS A 227 -36.03 2.35 -146.05
C LYS A 227 -35.27 3.43 -145.27
N GLN A 228 -35.46 4.70 -145.63
CA GLN A 228 -34.84 5.82 -144.90
C GLN A 228 -35.30 5.85 -143.43
N TYR A 229 -36.57 5.53 -143.16
CA TYR A 229 -37.13 5.44 -141.82
C TYR A 229 -36.58 4.23 -141.02
N THR A 230 -36.34 3.08 -141.67
CA THR A 230 -35.65 1.95 -141.03
C THR A 230 -34.19 2.27 -140.75
N ASP A 231 -33.47 2.92 -141.67
CA ASP A 231 -32.07 3.34 -141.48
C ASP A 231 -31.97 4.37 -140.32
N GLU A 232 -32.92 5.30 -140.24
CA GLU A 232 -33.08 6.22 -139.12
C GLU A 232 -33.40 5.50 -137.79
N ILE A 233 -34.23 4.45 -137.81
CA ILE A 233 -34.51 3.65 -136.60
C ILE A 233 -33.29 2.84 -136.19
N GLU A 234 -32.59 2.19 -137.11
CA GLU A 234 -31.40 1.37 -136.81
C GLU A 234 -30.26 2.23 -136.26
N THR A 235 -30.01 3.42 -136.83
CA THR A 235 -29.03 4.37 -136.29
C THR A 235 -29.44 4.90 -134.92
N LYS A 236 -30.72 5.24 -134.69
CA LYS A 236 -31.23 5.57 -133.34
C LYS A 236 -31.07 4.40 -132.36
N MET A 237 -31.31 3.16 -132.80
CA MET A 237 -31.16 1.96 -131.97
C MET A 237 -29.70 1.65 -131.64
N ALA A 238 -28.77 1.87 -132.58
CA ALA A 238 -27.33 1.75 -132.35
C ALA A 238 -26.84 2.79 -131.32
N ASN A 239 -27.28 4.05 -131.44
CA ASN A 239 -26.97 5.10 -130.48
C ASN A 239 -27.51 4.78 -129.08
N LEU A 240 -28.74 4.26 -128.97
CA LEU A 240 -29.32 3.83 -127.70
C LEU A 240 -28.59 2.62 -127.10
N LYS A 241 -28.22 1.62 -127.90
CA LYS A 241 -27.40 0.47 -127.45
C LYS A 241 -26.05 0.94 -126.90
N TYR A 242 -25.37 1.85 -127.60
CA TYR A 242 -24.11 2.44 -127.13
C TYR A 242 -24.32 3.25 -125.83
N GLN A 243 -25.43 3.98 -125.68
CA GLN A 243 -25.74 4.69 -124.44
C GLN A 243 -25.99 3.73 -123.26
N VAL A 244 -26.67 2.61 -123.49
CA VAL A 244 -26.86 1.55 -122.49
C VAL A 244 -25.51 0.93 -122.11
N GLU A 245 -24.69 0.53 -123.07
CA GLU A 245 -23.37 -0.07 -122.81
C GLU A 245 -22.43 0.88 -122.02
N ASN A 246 -22.47 2.18 -122.30
CA ASN A 246 -21.74 3.19 -121.51
C ASN A 246 -22.27 3.29 -120.07
N ARG A 247 -23.58 3.15 -119.86
CA ARG A 247 -24.18 3.12 -118.52
C ARG A 247 -23.84 1.83 -117.78
N ASP A 248 -23.83 0.69 -118.45
CA ASP A 248 -23.48 -0.60 -117.84
C ASP A 248 -22.01 -0.63 -117.43
N ARG A 249 -21.11 -0.11 -118.27
CA ARG A 249 -19.69 0.09 -117.92
C ARG A 249 -19.49 1.03 -116.71
N GLU A 250 -20.33 2.06 -116.56
CA GLU A 250 -20.32 2.93 -115.37
C GLU A 250 -20.97 2.27 -114.14
N ILE A 251 -22.01 1.47 -114.31
CA ILE A 251 -22.65 0.67 -113.25
C ILE A 251 -21.65 -0.37 -112.71
N GLU A 252 -20.89 -1.04 -113.57
CA GLU A 252 -19.77 -1.90 -113.14
C GLU A 252 -18.70 -1.11 -112.40
N ARG A 253 -18.31 0.08 -112.88
CA ARG A 253 -17.32 0.94 -112.20
C ARG A 253 -17.81 1.32 -110.80
N LEU A 254 -19.09 1.66 -110.66
CA LEU A 254 -19.71 2.02 -109.37
C LEU A 254 -19.83 0.82 -108.43
N HIS A 255 -20.23 -0.36 -108.91
CA HIS A 255 -20.25 -1.59 -108.10
C HIS A 255 -18.84 -1.91 -107.56
N ARG A 256 -17.81 -1.93 -108.41
CA ARG A 256 -16.42 -2.18 -107.99
C ARG A 256 -15.88 -1.17 -106.97
N VAL A 257 -16.45 0.04 -106.91
CA VAL A 257 -16.14 1.06 -105.89
C VAL A 257 -16.93 0.84 -104.58
N LEU A 258 -18.13 0.27 -104.65
CA LEU A 258 -18.99 -0.04 -103.49
C LEU A 258 -18.60 -1.36 -102.80
N ASP A 259 -18.13 -2.36 -103.54
CA ASP A 259 -17.70 -3.67 -103.02
C ASP A 259 -16.51 -3.60 -102.04
N GLY A 260 -15.80 -2.46 -101.98
CA GLY A 260 -14.75 -2.19 -100.99
C GLY A 260 -15.24 -1.83 -99.58
N GLY A 261 -16.55 -1.75 -99.35
CA GLY A 261 -17.14 -1.36 -98.07
C GLY A 261 -17.07 -2.43 -96.97
N ARG A 262 -16.95 -1.99 -95.71
CA ARG A 262 -17.24 -2.88 -94.56
C ARG A 262 -18.74 -3.17 -94.50
N SER A 263 -19.12 -4.42 -94.31
CA SER A 263 -20.54 -4.80 -94.19
C SER A 263 -21.21 -4.17 -92.97
N ALA A 264 -22.52 -3.89 -93.08
CA ALA A 264 -23.31 -3.33 -91.99
C ALA A 264 -23.30 -4.24 -90.74
N ASP A 265 -23.28 -5.57 -90.93
CA ASP A 265 -23.16 -6.53 -89.84
C ASP A 265 -21.81 -6.45 -89.13
N ALA A 266 -20.71 -6.26 -89.84
CA ALA A 266 -19.39 -6.08 -89.21
C ALA A 266 -19.33 -4.80 -88.38
N LEU A 267 -19.93 -3.70 -88.85
CA LEU A 267 -20.03 -2.44 -88.10
C LEU A 267 -20.98 -2.56 -86.89
N SER A 268 -22.10 -3.29 -87.05
CA SER A 268 -23.04 -3.64 -85.98
C SER A 268 -22.41 -4.53 -84.91
N LEU A 269 -21.50 -5.43 -85.30
CA LEU A 269 -20.73 -6.27 -84.39
C LEU A 269 -19.64 -5.46 -83.69
N GLU A 270 -18.87 -4.62 -84.41
CA GLU A 270 -17.84 -3.76 -83.81
C GLU A 270 -18.45 -2.79 -82.79
N SER A 271 -19.61 -2.20 -83.09
CA SER A 271 -20.34 -1.32 -82.15
C SER A 271 -20.74 -2.07 -80.87
N ARG A 272 -21.28 -3.29 -80.99
CA ARG A 272 -21.64 -4.15 -79.85
C ARG A 272 -20.42 -4.64 -79.06
N LEU A 273 -19.31 -4.94 -79.74
CA LEU A 273 -18.05 -5.28 -79.07
C LEU A 273 -17.52 -4.08 -78.28
N ARG A 274 -17.51 -2.87 -78.84
CA ARG A 274 -17.12 -1.64 -78.13
C ARG A 274 -18.05 -1.28 -76.95
N SER A 275 -19.34 -1.63 -77.00
CA SER A 275 -20.20 -1.51 -75.80
C SER A 275 -19.88 -2.57 -74.75
N ASN A 276 -19.58 -3.80 -75.16
CA ASN A 276 -19.22 -4.88 -74.24
C ASN A 276 -17.85 -4.60 -73.58
N GLU A 277 -16.86 -4.10 -74.32
CA GLU A 277 -15.57 -3.65 -73.79
C GLU A 277 -15.74 -2.59 -72.69
N LYS A 278 -16.65 -1.61 -72.87
CA LYS A 278 -16.96 -0.60 -71.85
C LYS A 278 -17.62 -1.20 -70.61
N VAL A 279 -18.51 -2.17 -70.78
CA VAL A 279 -19.14 -2.89 -69.66
C VAL A 279 -18.10 -3.72 -68.89
N ILE A 280 -17.24 -4.45 -69.60
CA ILE A 280 -16.13 -5.23 -69.02
C ILE A 280 -15.14 -4.32 -68.29
N ALA A 281 -14.76 -3.19 -68.86
CA ALA A 281 -13.88 -2.21 -68.21
C ALA A 281 -14.49 -1.65 -66.91
N ASN A 282 -15.79 -1.30 -66.93
CA ASN A 282 -16.50 -0.85 -65.73
C ASN A 282 -16.62 -1.96 -64.67
N GLN A 283 -16.87 -3.21 -65.09
CA GLN A 283 -16.94 -4.37 -64.19
C GLN A 283 -15.58 -4.66 -63.56
N ASN A 284 -14.49 -4.62 -64.34
CA ASN A 284 -13.13 -4.79 -63.84
C ASN A 284 -12.78 -3.68 -62.82
N ALA A 285 -13.06 -2.42 -63.13
CA ALA A 285 -12.84 -1.32 -62.17
C ALA A 285 -13.66 -1.46 -60.88
N GLN A 286 -14.87 -2.03 -60.95
CA GLN A 286 -15.67 -2.37 -59.78
C GLN A 286 -15.08 -3.56 -58.98
N ILE A 287 -14.57 -4.57 -59.68
CA ILE A 287 -13.88 -5.73 -59.09
C ILE A 287 -12.60 -5.29 -58.36
N ASP A 288 -11.79 -4.43 -58.98
CA ASP A 288 -10.57 -3.85 -58.38
C ASP A 288 -10.90 -3.04 -57.11
N PHE A 289 -11.93 -2.19 -57.16
CA PHE A 289 -12.41 -1.44 -55.99
C PHE A 289 -12.89 -2.36 -54.86
N LEU A 290 -13.58 -3.46 -55.18
CA LEU A 290 -14.02 -4.45 -54.20
C LEU A 290 -12.85 -5.26 -53.62
N HIS A 291 -11.85 -5.60 -54.43
CA HIS A 291 -10.64 -6.28 -53.95
C HIS A 291 -9.81 -5.42 -53.00
N GLU A 292 -9.54 -4.15 -53.35
CA GLU A 292 -8.78 -3.26 -52.45
C GLU A 292 -9.59 -2.94 -51.18
N ARG A 293 -10.92 -2.78 -51.28
CA ARG A 293 -11.79 -2.64 -50.10
C ARG A 293 -11.78 -3.89 -49.21
N ASN A 294 -11.80 -5.09 -49.79
CA ASN A 294 -11.67 -6.34 -49.03
C ASN A 294 -10.30 -6.45 -48.36
N ARG A 295 -9.21 -6.13 -49.08
CA ARG A 295 -7.85 -6.11 -48.54
C ARG A 295 -7.70 -5.19 -47.32
N ILE A 296 -8.27 -3.97 -47.39
CA ILE A 296 -8.29 -3.03 -46.25
C ILE A 296 -9.09 -3.61 -45.07
N LEU A 297 -10.21 -4.29 -45.32
CA LEU A 297 -10.99 -4.95 -44.28
C LEU A 297 -10.25 -6.15 -43.68
N GLU A 298 -9.56 -6.95 -44.48
CA GLU A 298 -8.72 -8.08 -44.04
C GLU A 298 -7.56 -7.60 -43.16
N GLN A 299 -6.84 -6.56 -43.59
CA GLN A 299 -5.82 -5.90 -42.76
C GLN A 299 -6.40 -5.41 -41.43
N ARG A 300 -7.56 -4.72 -41.46
CA ARG A 300 -8.19 -4.23 -40.24
C ARG A 300 -8.67 -5.37 -39.31
N VAL A 301 -9.09 -6.50 -39.86
CA VAL A 301 -9.40 -7.71 -39.07
C VAL A 301 -8.13 -8.28 -38.45
N GLN A 302 -7.01 -8.37 -39.19
CA GLN A 302 -5.72 -8.82 -38.68
C GLN A 302 -5.26 -7.95 -37.50
N GLU A 303 -5.18 -6.62 -37.67
CA GLU A 303 -4.87 -5.64 -36.61
C GLU A 303 -5.73 -5.85 -35.35
N LEU A 304 -7.04 -6.02 -35.51
CA LEU A 304 -7.97 -6.22 -34.40
C LEU A 304 -7.78 -7.57 -33.72
N THR A 305 -7.38 -8.63 -34.43
CA THR A 305 -7.04 -9.93 -33.83
C THR A 305 -5.70 -9.92 -33.09
N GLU A 306 -4.70 -9.17 -33.57
CA GLU A 306 -3.43 -8.97 -32.88
C GLU A 306 -3.59 -8.11 -31.63
N LEU A 307 -4.32 -6.99 -31.73
CA LEU A 307 -4.68 -6.17 -30.57
C LEU A 307 -5.46 -7.00 -29.53
N LYS A 308 -6.39 -7.86 -29.96
CA LYS A 308 -7.11 -8.78 -29.07
C LYS A 308 -6.16 -9.76 -28.37
N ARG A 309 -5.18 -10.36 -29.08
CA ARG A 309 -4.15 -11.21 -28.47
C ARG A 309 -3.34 -10.45 -27.42
N ASN A 310 -2.77 -9.31 -27.81
CA ASN A 310 -1.97 -8.46 -26.92
C ASN A 310 -2.74 -8.02 -25.66
N LEU A 311 -4.06 -7.84 -25.75
CA LEU A 311 -4.93 -7.56 -24.61
C LEU A 311 -5.23 -8.82 -23.76
N THR A 312 -5.43 -10.00 -24.35
CA THR A 312 -5.60 -11.25 -23.58
C THR A 312 -4.33 -11.67 -22.87
N ASP A 313 -3.17 -11.43 -23.47
CA ASP A 313 -1.87 -11.79 -22.90
C ASP A 313 -1.55 -10.88 -21.70
N LYS A 314 -1.75 -9.56 -21.83
CA LYS A 314 -1.69 -8.61 -20.70
C LYS A 314 -2.73 -8.94 -19.61
N GLN A 315 -3.93 -9.38 -19.97
CA GLN A 315 -4.93 -9.83 -19.00
C GLN A 315 -4.48 -11.11 -18.26
N PHE A 316 -3.70 -11.98 -18.92
CA PHE A 316 -3.12 -13.17 -18.30
C PHE A 316 -1.94 -12.83 -17.37
N GLU A 317 -1.05 -11.92 -17.78
CA GLU A 317 0.04 -11.39 -16.96
C GLU A 317 -0.47 -10.72 -15.68
N GLU A 318 -1.45 -9.82 -15.79
CA GLU A 318 -2.06 -9.18 -14.61
C GLU A 318 -2.87 -10.18 -13.76
N ARG A 319 -3.43 -11.25 -14.34
CA ARG A 319 -4.02 -12.35 -13.55
C ARG A 319 -2.96 -13.15 -12.79
N LEU A 320 -1.80 -13.43 -13.36
CA LEU A 320 -0.67 -14.07 -12.67
C LEU A 320 -0.21 -13.17 -11.51
N ARG A 321 0.05 -11.89 -11.78
CA ARG A 321 0.48 -10.90 -10.79
C ARG A 321 -0.50 -10.77 -9.63
N ASN A 322 -1.80 -10.74 -9.90
CA ASN A 322 -2.83 -10.75 -8.84
C ASN A 322 -2.85 -12.05 -8.03
N ASN A 323 -2.55 -13.22 -8.64
CA ASN A 323 -2.46 -14.48 -7.90
C ASN A 323 -1.23 -14.54 -6.99
N ASP A 324 -0.09 -13.98 -7.41
CA ASP A 324 1.10 -13.88 -6.57
C ASP A 324 0.90 -12.88 -5.42
N LEU A 325 0.32 -11.70 -5.67
CA LEU A 325 -0.09 -10.78 -4.60
C LEU A 325 -1.09 -11.42 -3.62
N LEU A 326 -2.01 -12.27 -4.10
CA LEU A 326 -2.91 -13.08 -3.27
C LEU A 326 -2.23 -14.27 -2.57
N ARG A 327 -0.98 -14.62 -2.90
CA ARG A 327 -0.13 -15.52 -2.10
C ARG A 327 0.58 -14.72 -1.03
N ASP A 328 1.25 -13.63 -1.40
CA ASP A 328 2.00 -12.76 -0.49
C ASP A 328 1.10 -12.25 0.64
N LEU A 329 -0.11 -11.77 0.33
CA LEU A 329 -1.10 -11.38 1.35
C LEU A 329 -1.46 -12.51 2.32
N LYS A 330 -1.56 -13.76 1.86
CA LYS A 330 -1.83 -14.92 2.73
C LYS A 330 -0.63 -15.27 3.61
N ASP A 331 0.58 -15.03 3.14
CA ASP A 331 1.81 -15.26 3.92
C ASP A 331 2.10 -14.12 4.91
N PHE A 332 1.75 -12.86 4.58
CA PHE A 332 1.64 -11.78 5.57
C PHE A 332 0.60 -12.10 6.65
N ASP A 333 -0.59 -12.58 6.26
CA ASP A 333 -1.65 -13.02 7.19
C ASP A 333 -1.16 -14.12 8.15
N ARG A 334 -0.40 -15.09 7.63
CA ARG A 334 0.23 -16.16 8.43
C ARG A 334 1.29 -15.62 9.37
N LEU A 335 2.10 -14.67 8.92
CA LEU A 335 3.15 -14.05 9.74
C LEU A 335 2.55 -13.18 10.85
N ALA A 336 1.54 -12.37 10.55
CA ALA A 336 0.82 -11.56 11.53
C ALA A 336 0.18 -12.41 12.63
N ARG A 337 -0.45 -13.54 12.26
CA ARG A 337 -1.01 -14.49 13.24
C ARG A 337 0.06 -15.16 14.11
N LYS A 338 1.25 -15.47 13.56
CA LYS A 338 2.39 -15.96 14.36
C LYS A 338 2.87 -14.89 15.35
N VAL A 339 3.17 -13.68 14.87
CA VAL A 339 3.64 -12.57 15.72
C VAL A 339 2.63 -12.24 16.83
N GLN A 340 1.33 -12.30 16.55
CA GLN A 340 0.29 -12.11 17.56
C GLN A 340 0.25 -13.28 18.58
N ALA A 341 0.38 -14.53 18.15
CA ALA A 341 0.45 -15.68 19.05
C ALA A 341 1.74 -15.69 19.91
N ASP A 342 2.89 -15.36 19.31
CA ASP A 342 4.18 -15.22 20.00
C ASP A 342 4.10 -14.10 21.05
N LYS A 343 3.52 -12.94 20.68
CA LYS A 343 3.23 -11.84 21.61
C LYS A 343 2.35 -12.30 22.76
N ASP A 344 1.19 -12.89 22.47
CA ASP A 344 0.22 -13.28 23.50
C ASP A 344 0.82 -14.33 24.45
N TYR A 345 1.65 -15.26 23.95
CA TYR A 345 2.45 -16.16 24.77
C TYR A 345 3.44 -15.41 25.68
N THR A 346 4.18 -14.43 25.16
CA THR A 346 5.13 -13.63 25.98
C THR A 346 4.45 -12.75 27.03
N VAL A 347 3.23 -12.27 26.75
CA VAL A 347 2.40 -11.56 27.74
C VAL A 347 1.92 -12.53 28.81
N GLU A 348 1.43 -13.71 28.43
CA GLU A 348 0.98 -14.73 29.39
C GLU A 348 2.12 -15.26 30.28
N THR A 349 3.36 -15.39 29.75
CA THR A 349 4.54 -15.70 30.58
C THR A 349 4.87 -14.58 31.55
N ALA A 350 4.89 -13.32 31.08
CA ALA A 350 5.17 -12.17 31.93
C ALA A 350 4.11 -11.98 33.02
N ASP A 351 2.82 -12.18 32.72
CA ASP A 351 1.74 -12.13 33.70
C ASP A 351 1.83 -13.28 34.73
N ARG A 352 2.26 -14.49 34.32
CA ARG A 352 2.51 -15.60 35.26
C ARG A 352 3.67 -15.27 36.21
N GLU A 353 4.83 -14.90 35.68
CA GLU A 353 6.01 -14.49 36.47
C GLU A 353 5.70 -13.31 37.41
N LEU A 354 4.99 -12.30 36.91
CA LEU A 354 4.55 -11.13 37.70
C LEU A 354 3.59 -11.52 38.83
N ASN A 355 2.74 -12.53 38.65
CA ASN A 355 1.82 -12.99 39.68
C ASN A 355 2.51 -13.90 40.71
N GLU A 356 3.48 -14.71 40.30
CA GLU A 356 4.36 -15.46 41.20
C GLU A 356 5.18 -14.50 42.10
N ALA A 357 5.82 -13.49 41.52
CA ALA A 357 6.55 -12.46 42.27
C ALA A 357 5.64 -11.66 43.23
N LYS A 358 4.39 -11.35 42.85
CA LYS A 358 3.40 -10.74 43.76
C LYS A 358 3.08 -11.65 44.96
N LEU A 359 2.96 -12.96 44.74
CA LEU A 359 2.67 -13.92 45.81
C LEU A 359 3.85 -14.08 46.78
N GLU A 360 5.08 -14.10 46.26
CA GLU A 360 6.31 -14.09 47.06
C GLU A 360 6.45 -12.80 47.89
N ILE A 361 6.25 -11.63 47.28
CA ILE A 361 6.24 -10.34 48.00
C ILE A 361 5.18 -10.34 49.11
N GLN A 362 3.97 -10.87 48.84
CA GLN A 362 2.95 -11.02 49.88
C GLN A 362 3.33 -12.01 50.99
N HIS A 363 4.09 -13.08 50.68
CA HIS A 363 4.61 -13.99 51.69
C HIS A 363 5.63 -13.26 52.60
N ASN A 364 6.61 -12.60 51.99
CA ASN A 364 7.67 -11.89 52.70
C ASN A 364 7.11 -10.73 53.55
N ILE A 365 6.06 -10.04 53.10
CA ILE A 365 5.34 -9.04 53.92
C ILE A 365 4.70 -9.67 55.17
N ARG A 366 4.06 -10.84 55.06
CA ARG A 366 3.48 -11.55 56.21
C ARG A 366 4.57 -12.06 57.17
N GLU A 367 5.70 -12.54 56.63
CA GLU A 367 6.84 -12.95 57.45
C GLU A 367 7.41 -11.75 58.21
N MET A 368 7.72 -10.63 57.55
CA MET A 368 8.20 -9.41 58.21
C MET A 368 7.23 -8.94 59.30
N GLN A 369 5.92 -8.92 59.05
CA GLN A 369 4.92 -8.59 60.07
C GLN A 369 4.98 -9.52 61.30
N SER A 370 5.25 -10.81 61.10
CA SER A 370 5.45 -11.76 62.22
C SER A 370 6.77 -11.53 62.96
N LEU A 371 7.82 -11.12 62.25
CA LEU A 371 9.12 -10.75 62.81
C LEU A 371 9.02 -9.45 63.62
N ASP A 372 8.32 -8.43 63.12
CA ASP A 372 8.07 -7.17 63.81
C ASP A 372 7.33 -7.39 65.13
N VAL A 373 6.30 -8.25 65.14
CA VAL A 373 5.59 -8.64 66.38
C VAL A 373 6.52 -9.37 67.36
N ARG A 374 7.41 -10.24 66.85
CA ARG A 374 8.42 -10.93 67.68
C ARG A 374 9.48 -9.96 68.23
N VAL A 375 9.87 -8.94 67.48
CA VAL A 375 10.78 -7.87 67.96
C VAL A 375 10.07 -6.98 68.97
N ALA A 376 8.79 -6.65 68.77
CA ALA A 376 7.99 -5.87 69.71
C ALA A 376 7.81 -6.59 71.06
N THR A 377 7.55 -7.90 71.06
CA THR A 377 7.46 -8.71 72.29
C THR A 377 8.81 -8.81 73.00
N LEU A 378 9.88 -9.19 72.30
CA LEU A 378 11.23 -9.26 72.88
C LEU A 378 11.75 -7.91 73.41
N THR A 379 11.37 -6.78 72.78
CA THR A 379 11.73 -5.44 73.29
C THR A 379 10.87 -5.00 74.48
N SER A 380 9.66 -5.54 74.65
CA SER A 380 8.88 -5.37 75.87
C SER A 380 9.44 -6.24 77.01
N GLU A 381 9.73 -7.51 76.75
CA GLU A 381 10.36 -8.42 77.73
C GLU A 381 11.70 -7.87 78.22
N LYS A 382 12.52 -7.33 77.32
CA LYS A 382 13.77 -6.64 77.68
C LYS A 382 13.55 -5.43 78.59
N LYS A 383 12.47 -4.66 78.42
CA LYS A 383 12.15 -3.52 79.31
C LYS A 383 11.75 -4.02 80.70
N ASN A 384 10.82 -4.96 80.76
CA ASN A 384 10.38 -5.57 82.02
C ASN A 384 11.58 -6.13 82.81
N LEU A 385 12.49 -6.85 82.15
CA LEU A 385 13.72 -7.38 82.77
C LEU A 385 14.69 -6.28 83.23
N ILE A 386 14.73 -5.10 82.58
CA ILE A 386 15.52 -3.95 83.05
C ILE A 386 14.88 -3.34 84.31
N GLU A 387 13.55 -3.16 84.32
CA GLU A 387 12.79 -2.66 85.47
C GLU A 387 12.87 -3.61 86.68
N GLU A 388 12.81 -4.93 86.44
CA GLU A 388 13.05 -5.97 87.45
C GLU A 388 14.50 -5.91 87.98
N LEU A 389 15.51 -5.76 87.11
CA LEU A 389 16.90 -5.62 87.55
C LEU A 389 17.16 -4.32 88.32
N GLU A 390 16.47 -3.22 88.00
CA GLU A 390 16.56 -1.96 88.75
C GLU A 390 15.88 -2.05 90.12
N THR A 391 14.69 -2.65 90.19
CA THR A 391 14.02 -2.88 91.49
C THR A 391 14.80 -3.86 92.37
N LEU A 392 15.42 -4.92 91.80
CA LEU A 392 16.31 -5.82 92.53
C LEU A 392 17.60 -5.13 93.03
N LYS A 393 18.20 -4.23 92.23
CA LYS A 393 19.36 -3.42 92.68
C LYS A 393 18.97 -2.49 93.83
N ASN A 394 17.81 -1.85 93.76
CA ASN A 394 17.33 -0.97 94.82
C ASN A 394 17.09 -1.75 96.12
N GLN A 395 16.43 -2.91 96.04
CA GLN A 395 16.26 -3.81 97.20
C GLN A 395 17.60 -4.31 97.75
N TYR A 396 18.57 -4.65 96.89
CA TYR A 396 19.91 -5.04 97.34
C TYR A 396 20.60 -3.90 98.11
N ALA A 397 20.56 -2.67 97.58
CA ALA A 397 21.11 -1.50 98.24
C ALA A 397 20.40 -1.17 99.58
N GLU A 398 19.08 -1.37 99.67
CA GLU A 398 18.34 -1.27 100.94
C GLU A 398 18.83 -2.29 101.97
N ARG A 399 19.08 -3.55 101.56
CA ARG A 399 19.65 -4.59 102.43
C ARG A 399 21.09 -4.34 102.82
N GLU A 400 21.91 -3.80 101.92
CA GLU A 400 23.29 -3.39 102.22
C GLU A 400 23.31 -2.28 103.29
N ASN A 401 22.42 -1.29 103.16
CA ASN A 401 22.21 -0.26 104.20
C ASN A 401 21.66 -0.84 105.52
N GLU A 402 20.79 -1.85 105.48
CA GLU A 402 20.30 -2.56 106.67
C GLU A 402 21.44 -3.32 107.38
N VAL A 403 22.29 -4.03 106.62
CA VAL A 403 23.47 -4.73 107.13
C VAL A 403 24.47 -3.76 107.77
N LEU A 404 24.75 -2.61 107.15
CA LEU A 404 25.61 -1.57 107.73
C LEU A 404 25.07 -1.04 109.07
N ARG A 405 23.76 -0.76 109.16
CA ARG A 405 23.11 -0.35 110.42
C ARG A 405 23.19 -1.42 111.51
N LEU A 406 23.05 -2.70 111.13
CA LEU A 406 23.19 -3.82 112.06
C LEU A 406 24.65 -4.01 112.52
N GLN A 407 25.63 -3.77 111.65
CA GLN A 407 27.05 -3.74 112.01
C GLN A 407 27.34 -2.61 113.01
N GLU A 408 26.90 -1.37 112.74
CA GLU A 408 27.02 -0.25 113.70
C GLU A 408 26.40 -0.57 115.07
N LEU A 409 25.20 -1.16 115.09
CA LEU A 409 24.52 -1.55 116.33
C LEU A 409 25.32 -2.63 117.08
N LEU A 410 25.87 -3.60 116.36
CA LEU A 410 26.69 -4.66 116.91
C LEU A 410 28.01 -4.13 117.48
N GLU A 411 28.66 -3.16 116.82
CA GLU A 411 29.84 -2.46 117.35
C GLU A 411 29.53 -1.66 118.62
N ARG A 412 28.39 -0.94 118.66
CA ARG A 412 27.93 -0.24 119.86
C ARG A 412 27.70 -1.23 121.02
N MET A 413 27.03 -2.35 120.76
CA MET A 413 26.80 -3.42 121.73
C MET A 413 28.10 -4.09 122.18
N GLN A 414 29.09 -4.29 121.31
CA GLN A 414 30.42 -4.75 121.70
C GLN A 414 31.15 -3.72 122.56
N SER A 415 31.10 -2.45 122.20
CA SER A 415 31.67 -1.34 122.98
C SER A 415 31.11 -1.34 124.40
N ASP A 416 29.79 -1.38 124.55
CA ASP A 416 29.13 -1.43 125.86
C ASP A 416 29.38 -2.75 126.61
N LYS A 417 29.44 -3.90 125.93
CA LYS A 417 29.90 -5.17 126.51
C LYS A 417 31.32 -5.04 127.08
N THR A 418 32.25 -4.35 126.41
CA THR A 418 33.60 -4.14 126.98
C THR A 418 33.60 -3.14 128.14
N LYS A 419 32.79 -2.07 128.10
CA LYS A 419 32.64 -1.12 129.22
C LYS A 419 32.07 -1.82 130.47
N LEU A 420 31.01 -2.62 130.29
CA LEU A 420 30.39 -3.41 131.35
C LEU A 420 31.33 -4.49 131.86
N SER A 421 32.04 -5.22 130.98
CA SER A 421 33.05 -6.21 131.37
C SER A 421 34.20 -5.59 132.19
N ARG A 422 34.71 -4.40 131.80
CA ARG A 422 35.68 -3.64 132.59
C ARG A 422 35.11 -3.22 133.94
N ARG A 423 33.83 -2.82 134.02
CA ARG A 423 33.15 -2.44 135.26
C ARG A 423 32.92 -3.63 136.19
N VAL A 424 32.53 -4.79 135.66
CA VAL A 424 32.44 -6.06 136.40
C VAL A 424 33.82 -6.48 136.90
N SER A 425 34.86 -6.42 136.06
CA SER A 425 36.24 -6.71 136.47
C SER A 425 36.71 -5.79 137.61
N LYS A 426 36.35 -4.50 137.57
CA LYS A 426 36.63 -3.56 138.66
C LYS A 426 35.83 -3.89 139.93
N LEU A 427 34.56 -4.30 139.82
CA LEU A 427 33.78 -4.73 140.98
C LEU A 427 34.33 -6.02 141.61
N VAL A 428 34.78 -6.99 140.80
CA VAL A 428 35.43 -8.23 141.28
C VAL A 428 36.79 -7.93 141.94
N LEU A 429 37.55 -6.94 141.45
CA LEU A 429 38.75 -6.47 142.15
C LEU A 429 38.40 -5.81 143.49
N ASN A 430 37.43 -4.89 143.51
CA ASN A 430 36.96 -4.27 144.76
C ASN A 430 36.43 -5.32 145.76
N GLU A 431 35.71 -6.35 145.30
CA GLU A 431 35.24 -7.47 146.13
C GLU A 431 36.42 -8.28 146.68
N LYS A 432 37.40 -8.61 145.84
CA LYS A 432 38.63 -9.31 146.25
C LYS A 432 39.45 -8.49 147.27
N ASP A 433 39.46 -7.17 147.15
CA ASP A 433 40.14 -6.28 148.10
C ASP A 433 39.35 -6.14 149.41
N LEU A 434 38.03 -6.00 149.37
CA LEU A 434 37.15 -6.07 150.55
C LEU A 434 37.24 -7.43 151.27
N LEU A 435 37.38 -8.54 150.53
CA LEU A 435 37.63 -9.86 151.11
C LEU A 435 39.02 -9.96 151.75
N GLN A 436 40.03 -9.29 151.19
CA GLN A 436 41.34 -9.15 151.84
C GLN A 436 41.28 -8.25 153.08
N GLU A 437 40.46 -7.20 153.09
CA GLU A 437 40.25 -6.37 154.27
C GLU A 437 39.47 -7.11 155.37
N LEU A 438 38.44 -7.88 155.02
CA LEU A 438 37.80 -8.83 155.94
C LEU A 438 38.82 -9.84 156.51
N GLN A 439 39.77 -10.33 155.70
CA GLN A 439 40.87 -11.17 156.21
C GLN A 439 41.89 -10.41 157.07
N LYS A 440 42.13 -9.11 156.85
CA LYS A 440 43.00 -8.26 157.70
C LYS A 440 42.32 -7.97 159.04
N CYS A 441 41.07 -7.56 159.04
CA CYS A 441 40.25 -7.36 160.25
C CYS A 441 40.06 -8.65 161.06
N ARG A 442 40.15 -9.81 160.42
CA ARG A 442 40.17 -11.14 161.08
C ARG A 442 41.56 -11.58 161.58
N ARG A 443 42.61 -10.77 161.42
CA ARG A 443 44.00 -11.10 161.81
C ARG A 443 44.59 -10.21 162.91
N THR A 444 43.94 -9.10 163.29
CA THR A 444 44.46 -8.09 164.22
C THR A 444 43.99 -8.23 165.68
N THR A 445 43.13 -9.21 166.00
CA THR A 445 42.71 -9.53 167.38
C THR A 445 42.92 -11.02 167.68
N LYS A 446 43.47 -11.33 168.87
CA LYS A 446 43.74 -12.71 169.33
C LYS A 446 43.37 -12.90 170.80
N ALA A 447 42.50 -13.88 171.04
CA ALA A 447 42.24 -14.57 172.32
C ALA A 447 41.59 -13.72 173.45
N PRO A 448 40.91 -14.35 174.44
CA PRO A 448 40.78 -15.79 174.69
C PRO A 448 39.37 -16.40 174.53
N THR A 449 39.30 -17.72 174.76
CA THR A 449 38.15 -18.65 174.82
C THR A 449 37.32 -18.48 176.13
N PRO A 450 36.14 -19.14 176.35
CA PRO A 450 35.58 -20.35 175.70
C PRO A 450 34.04 -20.34 175.44
N THR A 451 33.43 -21.54 175.35
CA THR A 451 31.99 -21.92 175.49
C THR A 451 30.94 -21.62 174.39
N ALA A 452 30.72 -22.64 173.54
CA ALA A 452 29.47 -23.42 173.35
C ALA A 452 28.09 -22.81 172.92
N SER A 453 27.44 -23.57 172.00
CA SER A 453 25.98 -23.76 171.79
C SER A 453 25.15 -22.80 170.89
N GLY A 454 24.05 -23.33 170.32
CA GLY A 454 23.13 -22.66 169.37
C GLY A 454 23.58 -22.72 167.90
N ALA A 455 22.98 -23.45 166.93
CA ALA A 455 21.73 -24.23 166.80
C ALA A 455 20.41 -23.44 166.56
N SER A 456 19.98 -23.34 165.28
CA SER A 456 18.60 -23.22 164.76
C SER A 456 18.67 -22.97 163.23
N SER A 457 17.87 -23.51 162.29
CA SER A 457 16.68 -24.40 162.26
C SER A 457 15.26 -23.79 162.29
N THR A 458 14.93 -22.96 161.31
CA THR A 458 13.54 -22.62 160.88
C THR A 458 13.34 -23.12 159.44
N LYS A 459 12.72 -24.27 159.13
CA LYS A 459 11.38 -24.79 159.45
C LYS A 459 10.24 -23.83 159.10
N LYS A 460 9.51 -24.22 158.04
CA LYS A 460 8.07 -24.04 157.74
C LYS A 460 7.40 -22.73 158.20
N LEU A 461 6.77 -22.04 157.25
CA LEU A 461 5.30 -21.91 157.28
C LEU A 461 4.69 -21.81 155.87
N SER A 462 3.41 -22.12 155.82
CA SER A 462 2.53 -22.20 154.65
C SER A 462 2.30 -20.84 153.97
N LEU A 463 2.08 -20.84 152.64
CA LEU A 463 1.05 -20.03 151.95
C LEU A 463 0.88 -20.41 150.45
N PRO A 464 0.11 -21.48 150.12
CA PRO A 464 -0.31 -21.81 148.76
C PRO A 464 -1.33 -20.78 148.24
N ALA A 465 -0.81 -19.63 147.81
CA ALA A 465 -1.57 -18.52 147.22
C ALA A 465 -0.67 -17.59 146.39
N ARG A 466 0.61 -17.43 146.79
CA ARG A 466 1.53 -16.52 146.09
C ARG A 466 2.19 -17.14 144.85
N LEU A 467 2.37 -18.47 144.85
CA LEU A 467 2.66 -19.20 143.62
C LEU A 467 1.44 -19.23 142.69
N ASP A 468 0.23 -19.39 143.22
CA ASP A 468 -1.00 -19.33 142.42
C ASP A 468 -1.23 -17.94 141.84
N ILE A 469 -0.91 -16.84 142.55
CA ILE A 469 -0.93 -15.49 141.97
C ILE A 469 0.20 -15.30 140.94
N HIS A 470 1.39 -15.87 141.13
CA HIS A 470 2.47 -15.74 140.14
C HIS A 470 2.22 -16.59 138.90
N LEU A 471 1.66 -17.80 139.06
CA LEU A 471 1.11 -18.61 137.98
C LEU A 471 -0.05 -17.88 137.32
N LYS A 472 -1.03 -17.35 138.07
CA LYS A 472 -2.14 -16.56 137.52
C LYS A 472 -1.64 -15.37 136.71
N ASN A 473 -0.62 -14.64 137.17
CA ASN A 473 0.02 -13.59 136.38
C ASN A 473 0.71 -14.14 135.13
N VAL A 474 1.44 -15.26 135.21
CA VAL A 474 2.10 -15.89 134.04
C VAL A 474 1.09 -16.55 133.10
N GLU A 475 -0.08 -16.96 133.58
CA GLU A 475 -1.21 -17.47 132.81
C GLU A 475 -2.01 -16.34 132.17
N ASP A 476 -2.18 -15.22 132.86
CA ASP A 476 -2.79 -13.99 132.33
C ASP A 476 -1.85 -13.26 131.37
N GLU A 477 -0.52 -13.36 131.55
CA GLU A 477 0.50 -12.95 130.58
C GLU A 477 0.54 -13.91 129.38
N ARG A 478 0.53 -15.23 129.61
CA ARG A 478 0.40 -16.24 128.55
C ARG A 478 -0.88 -16.02 127.75
N ASP A 479 -2.00 -15.76 128.41
CA ASP A 479 -3.30 -15.61 127.77
C ASP A 479 -3.49 -14.20 127.22
N MET A 480 -2.79 -13.18 127.72
CA MET A 480 -2.53 -11.91 127.02
C MET A 480 -1.80 -12.17 125.70
N TYR A 481 -0.62 -12.79 125.72
CA TYR A 481 0.15 -13.08 124.51
C TYR A 481 -0.54 -14.08 123.58
N LYS A 482 -1.37 -14.99 124.10
CA LYS A 482 -2.21 -15.88 123.31
C LYS A 482 -3.37 -15.11 122.67
N ASN A 483 -4.04 -14.21 123.39
CA ASN A 483 -5.07 -13.33 122.81
C ASN A 483 -4.45 -12.37 121.79
N GLU A 484 -3.26 -11.83 122.06
CA GLU A 484 -2.53 -10.92 121.17
C GLU A 484 -2.05 -11.66 119.90
N THR A 485 -1.53 -12.88 120.02
CA THR A 485 -1.22 -13.73 118.86
C THR A 485 -2.47 -14.20 118.14
N GLU A 486 -3.58 -14.52 118.82
CA GLU A 486 -4.88 -14.79 118.18
C GLU A 486 -5.45 -13.54 117.48
N ILE A 487 -5.25 -12.33 118.01
CA ILE A 487 -5.65 -11.07 117.38
C ILE A 487 -4.77 -10.78 116.16
N LEU A 488 -3.44 -10.96 116.27
CA LEU A 488 -2.52 -10.83 115.14
C LEU A 488 -2.80 -11.90 114.06
N GLN A 489 -3.17 -13.11 114.45
CA GLN A 489 -3.53 -14.20 113.54
C GLN A 489 -4.94 -14.01 112.93
N LYS A 490 -5.88 -13.40 113.67
CA LYS A 490 -7.16 -12.91 113.13
C LYS A 490 -6.93 -11.78 112.12
N LEU A 491 -6.12 -10.77 112.43
CA LEU A 491 -5.75 -9.69 111.51
C LEU A 491 -4.97 -10.20 110.26
N LEU A 492 -4.15 -11.24 110.41
CA LEU A 492 -3.47 -11.89 109.29
C LEU A 492 -4.47 -12.67 108.41
N ASN A 493 -5.41 -13.40 109.03
CA ASN A 493 -6.43 -14.15 108.31
C ASN A 493 -7.49 -13.24 107.66
N GLU A 494 -7.91 -12.16 108.31
CA GLU A 494 -8.80 -11.13 107.75
C GLU A 494 -8.14 -10.38 106.57
N ARG A 495 -6.81 -10.22 106.60
CA ARG A 495 -6.03 -9.72 105.46
C ARG A 495 -5.94 -10.72 104.29
N LEU A 496 -6.13 -12.01 104.54
CA LEU A 496 -6.02 -13.08 103.54
C LEU A 496 -7.40 -13.64 103.08
N LEU A 497 -8.49 -13.38 103.82
CA LEU A 497 -9.82 -13.95 103.58
C LEU A 497 -10.98 -12.95 103.85
N GLY A 498 -11.30 -12.12 102.85
CA GLY A 498 -12.72 -11.78 102.58
C GLY A 498 -13.23 -10.34 102.82
N LYS A 499 -13.18 -9.52 101.76
CA LYS A 499 -14.20 -8.54 101.27
C LYS A 499 -15.22 -7.90 102.26
N SER A 500 -15.31 -6.56 102.16
CA SER A 500 -16.51 -5.69 102.39
C SER A 500 -17.08 -5.56 103.83
N SER A 501 -17.67 -4.43 104.27
CA SER A 501 -17.86 -3.08 103.66
C SER A 501 -18.34 -2.01 104.66
N THR A 502 -18.26 -0.73 104.25
CA THR A 502 -19.12 0.42 104.66
C THR A 502 -19.22 0.87 106.12
N SER A 503 -18.78 2.12 106.37
CA SER A 503 -19.71 3.22 106.76
C SER A 503 -19.07 4.60 106.47
N SER A 504 -19.89 5.64 106.32
CA SER A 504 -19.49 7.04 106.00
C SER A 504 -20.15 7.99 107.01
N PRO A 505 -19.82 9.31 107.07
CA PRO A 505 -20.42 10.26 106.11
C PRO A 505 -19.60 11.54 105.79
N SER A 506 -20.05 12.26 104.73
CA SER A 506 -19.89 13.71 104.51
C SER A 506 -18.48 14.27 104.20
N THR A 507 -18.23 15.27 103.32
CA THR A 507 -18.98 16.05 102.29
C THR A 507 -17.94 16.93 101.55
N THR A 508 -18.05 17.48 100.32
CA THR A 508 -19.11 17.56 99.28
C THR A 508 -18.51 17.93 97.90
N ARG A 509 -19.22 17.60 96.79
CA ARG A 509 -19.17 18.26 95.44
C ARG A 509 -17.87 18.05 94.60
N LEU A 510 -17.87 17.91 93.27
CA LEU A 510 -18.91 18.07 92.22
C LEU A 510 -19.14 16.79 91.34
N ARG A 511 -20.08 16.87 90.38
CA ARG A 511 -20.52 15.81 89.41
C ARG A 511 -19.55 15.68 88.21
N GLY A 512 -19.58 14.68 87.31
CA GLY A 512 -20.61 13.68 86.93
C GLY A 512 -21.50 14.17 85.76
N ARG A 513 -22.01 13.39 84.79
CA ARG A 513 -22.14 11.93 84.49
C ARG A 513 -22.16 11.78 82.93
N SER A 514 -22.29 10.67 82.19
CA SER A 514 -23.21 9.49 82.14
C SER A 514 -22.97 8.77 80.77
N LEU A 515 -23.35 7.52 80.46
CA LEU A 515 -23.97 6.38 81.17
C LEU A 515 -23.73 5.07 80.36
N SER A 516 -23.87 3.91 81.00
CA SER A 516 -24.02 2.57 80.38
C SER A 516 -25.42 2.00 80.69
N PRO A 517 -25.90 0.87 80.08
CA PRO A 517 -25.58 -0.46 80.63
C PRO A 517 -25.59 -1.70 79.67
N THR A 518 -25.15 -2.82 80.26
CA THR A 518 -25.14 -4.27 79.98
C THR A 518 -26.51 -4.96 79.69
N PRO A 519 -26.61 -6.31 79.46
CA PRO A 519 -25.75 -7.29 78.75
C PRO A 519 -26.52 -8.37 77.90
N GLY A 520 -25.81 -9.30 77.20
CA GLY A 520 -26.21 -10.74 77.18
C GLY A 520 -26.44 -11.51 75.85
N MET A 521 -25.45 -12.33 75.46
CA MET A 521 -25.54 -13.69 74.84
C MET A 521 -26.12 -13.96 73.41
N ARG A 522 -25.37 -14.85 72.70
CA ARG A 522 -25.68 -15.72 71.52
C ARG A 522 -25.69 -15.18 70.06
N SER A 523 -24.82 -15.79 69.24
CA SER A 523 -24.88 -16.07 67.76
C SER A 523 -25.08 -14.89 66.78
N THR A 524 -24.34 -14.75 65.66
CA THR A 524 -23.95 -15.75 64.65
C THR A 524 -22.69 -15.37 63.83
N VAL A 525 -21.99 -16.42 63.34
CA VAL A 525 -21.20 -16.57 62.08
C VAL A 525 -20.67 -15.32 61.31
N ARG A 526 -19.36 -15.28 61.08
CA ARG A 526 -18.67 -14.39 60.12
C ARG A 526 -18.82 -14.86 58.66
N ARG A 527 -18.61 -13.96 57.69
CA ARG A 527 -18.34 -14.33 56.29
C ARG A 527 -16.83 -14.45 56.06
N ASP A 528 -16.41 -15.45 55.30
CA ASP A 528 -15.07 -15.57 54.73
C ASP A 528 -15.14 -15.61 53.19
N MET A 529 -13.98 -15.45 52.55
CA MET A 529 -13.80 -15.53 51.09
C MET A 529 -13.09 -16.83 50.71
N ALA A 530 -13.63 -17.60 49.75
CA ALA A 530 -12.90 -18.62 48.99
C ALA A 530 -13.68 -18.99 47.71
N THR A 531 -13.06 -19.71 46.77
CA THR A 531 -13.60 -19.99 45.41
C THR A 531 -13.35 -21.45 45.00
N SER A 532 -14.06 -21.93 43.96
CA SER A 532 -14.00 -23.31 43.42
C SER A 532 -14.78 -24.37 44.24
N PRO A 533 -15.26 -25.52 43.69
CA PRO A 533 -14.95 -26.11 42.39
C PRO A 533 -16.16 -26.51 41.49
N VAL A 534 -15.90 -27.45 40.55
CA VAL A 534 -16.57 -27.72 39.27
C VAL A 534 -17.71 -28.77 39.34
N ILE A 535 -18.70 -28.71 38.41
CA ILE A 535 -19.34 -29.82 37.61
C ILE A 535 -20.86 -29.63 37.33
N GLN A 536 -21.24 -29.53 36.03
CA GLN A 536 -22.55 -29.84 35.38
C GLN A 536 -23.84 -29.08 35.84
N LEU A 537 -24.95 -28.96 35.07
CA LEU A 537 -25.36 -29.44 33.73
C LEU A 537 -26.48 -28.55 33.11
N CYS A 538 -26.51 -28.36 31.77
CA CYS A 538 -27.69 -28.00 30.91
C CYS A 538 -28.50 -26.69 31.21
N LYS A 539 -28.82 -25.78 30.26
CA LYS A 539 -29.44 -25.95 28.91
C LYS A 539 -29.55 -24.59 28.17
N ARG A 540 -29.42 -24.58 26.82
CA ARG A 540 -29.95 -23.56 25.84
C ARG A 540 -29.45 -22.10 26.02
N SER A 541 -29.41 -21.17 25.05
CA SER A 541 -29.54 -21.09 23.57
C SER A 541 -29.16 -19.63 23.19
N ALA A 542 -28.77 -19.20 21.98
CA ALA A 542 -28.40 -19.82 20.69
C ALA A 542 -27.72 -18.71 19.80
N ARG A 543 -27.45 -18.99 18.51
CA ARG A 543 -26.71 -18.17 17.50
C ARG A 543 -25.17 -18.25 17.63
N SER A 544 -24.38 -18.26 16.55
CA SER A 544 -24.67 -18.49 15.11
C SER A 544 -23.34 -18.78 14.39
N SER A 545 -23.31 -19.74 13.45
CA SER A 545 -22.05 -20.17 12.80
C SER A 545 -22.11 -20.23 11.27
N SER A 546 -21.04 -19.70 10.66
CA SER A 546 -20.51 -20.04 9.34
C SER A 546 -18.99 -19.78 9.42
N THR A 547 -18.09 -20.37 8.63
CA THR A 547 -18.25 -21.18 7.41
C THR A 547 -17.30 -22.40 7.45
N SER A 548 -17.36 -23.29 6.47
CA SER A 548 -16.61 -24.57 6.41
C SER A 548 -15.12 -24.45 6.03
N PRO A 549 -14.26 -25.38 6.47
CA PRO A 549 -12.90 -25.57 5.95
C PRO A 549 -12.83 -26.67 4.87
N THR A 550 -12.13 -26.42 3.76
CA THR A 550 -11.85 -27.42 2.71
C THR A 550 -10.35 -27.75 2.66
N ARG A 551 -10.01 -29.02 2.38
CA ARG A 551 -8.67 -29.60 2.51
C ARG A 551 -8.10 -30.02 1.16
N CYS A 552 -6.96 -29.45 0.77
CA CYS A 552 -6.02 -29.96 -0.25
C CYS A 552 -4.61 -29.47 0.15
N THR A 553 -3.64 -30.32 0.50
CA THR A 553 -2.82 -31.26 -0.32
C THR A 553 -1.79 -30.57 -1.23
N VAL A 554 -0.57 -31.11 -1.13
CA VAL A 554 0.68 -30.57 -1.70
C VAL A 554 0.81 -30.92 -3.18
N CYS A 555 1.31 -29.97 -3.98
CA CYS A 555 2.16 -30.22 -5.14
C CYS A 555 3.16 -29.06 -5.26
N GLY A 556 4.37 -29.31 -5.77
CA GLY A 556 5.40 -28.29 -5.95
C GLY A 556 6.34 -28.64 -7.11
N VAL A 557 6.80 -27.63 -7.84
CA VAL A 557 7.76 -27.74 -8.96
C VAL A 557 8.78 -26.60 -8.88
N ASN A 558 9.97 -26.83 -9.42
CA ASN A 558 11.12 -25.94 -9.33
C ASN A 558 11.07 -24.71 -10.27
N ARG A 559 11.76 -23.65 -9.81
CA ARG A 559 12.65 -22.74 -10.56
C ARG A 559 12.44 -22.60 -12.09
N ASN A 560 12.33 -21.34 -12.54
CA ASN A 560 13.54 -20.71 -13.12
C ASN A 560 13.48 -19.17 -13.16
N ARG A 561 14.64 -18.56 -13.42
CA ARG A 561 14.80 -17.10 -13.62
C ARG A 561 14.03 -16.63 -14.86
N LEU A 562 13.55 -15.39 -14.81
CA LEU A 562 13.99 -14.32 -15.71
C LEU A 562 13.67 -12.97 -15.07
N SER A 563 14.48 -11.94 -15.33
CA SER A 563 14.42 -10.65 -14.63
C SER A 563 14.36 -9.49 -15.62
N PRO A 564 13.21 -8.80 -15.75
CA PRO A 564 13.14 -7.51 -16.43
C PRO A 564 13.75 -6.41 -15.56
N THR A 565 14.45 -5.48 -16.19
CA THR A 565 14.92 -4.24 -15.58
C THR A 565 13.75 -3.44 -15.02
N LYS A 566 13.86 -3.00 -13.77
CA LYS A 566 13.01 -1.95 -13.19
C LYS A 566 13.85 -0.70 -13.00
N ASP A 567 13.31 0.44 -13.39
CA ASP A 567 13.87 1.73 -13.00
C ASP A 567 13.73 1.89 -11.48
N PHE A 568 14.85 1.87 -10.78
CA PHE A 568 14.87 1.97 -9.32
C PHE A 568 14.39 3.35 -8.91
N THR A 569 13.30 3.42 -8.13
CA THR A 569 12.93 4.68 -7.48
C THR A 569 13.96 5.01 -6.41
N SER A 570 14.05 6.29 -6.02
CA SER A 570 14.92 6.72 -4.92
C SER A 570 14.70 5.90 -3.63
N TYR A 571 13.47 5.42 -3.42
CA TYR A 571 13.08 4.58 -2.30
C TYR A 571 13.66 3.16 -2.39
N ASP A 572 13.69 2.55 -3.58
CA ASP A 572 14.29 1.22 -3.79
C ASP A 572 15.82 1.23 -3.57
N ILE A 573 16.48 2.33 -3.93
CA ILE A 573 17.92 2.53 -3.67
C ILE A 573 18.18 2.64 -2.16
N GLN A 574 17.37 3.42 -1.44
CA GLN A 574 17.46 3.52 0.02
C GLN A 574 17.20 2.17 0.70
N LEU A 575 16.20 1.41 0.24
CA LEU A 575 15.90 0.08 0.75
C LEU A 575 17.08 -0.87 0.56
N LYS A 576 17.66 -0.91 -0.65
CA LYS A 576 18.82 -1.75 -0.98
C LYS A 576 20.06 -1.39 -0.14
N ASN A 577 20.31 -0.10 0.13
CA ASN A 577 21.39 0.33 1.00
C ASN A 577 21.20 -0.16 2.44
N LEU A 578 19.97 -0.09 2.97
CA LEU A 578 19.63 -0.61 4.30
C LEU A 578 19.73 -2.14 4.39
N GLU A 579 19.43 -2.87 3.30
CA GLU A 579 19.66 -4.31 3.22
C GLU A 579 21.15 -4.69 3.23
N GLU A 580 21.97 -3.96 2.49
CA GLU A 580 23.43 -4.17 2.45
C GLU A 580 24.08 -3.85 3.81
N GLU A 581 23.61 -2.80 4.49
CA GLU A 581 24.04 -2.44 5.85
C GLU A 581 23.59 -3.47 6.90
N ARG A 582 22.32 -3.91 6.87
CA ARG A 582 21.80 -5.03 7.68
C ARG A 582 22.67 -6.26 7.53
N ASP A 583 22.99 -6.65 6.30
CA ASP A 583 23.73 -7.89 6.04
C ASP A 583 25.24 -7.71 6.24
N ARG A 584 25.77 -6.48 6.23
CA ARG A 584 27.11 -6.15 6.78
C ARG A 584 27.12 -6.36 8.29
N LEU A 585 26.20 -5.75 9.03
CA LEU A 585 26.11 -5.87 10.50
C LEU A 585 25.90 -7.33 10.93
N ARG A 586 25.09 -8.11 10.20
CA ARG A 586 24.96 -9.57 10.42
C ARG A 586 26.27 -10.33 10.20
N ARG A 587 27.08 -9.96 9.21
CA ARG A 587 28.42 -10.56 9.00
C ARG A 587 29.40 -10.18 10.12
N GLU A 588 29.39 -8.94 10.58
CA GLU A 588 30.23 -8.47 11.69
C GLU A 588 29.83 -9.13 13.02
N LEU A 589 28.53 -9.20 13.33
CA LEU A 589 28.00 -9.92 14.50
C LEU A 589 28.28 -11.43 14.42
N SER A 590 28.26 -12.03 13.22
CA SER A 590 28.67 -13.43 13.01
C SER A 590 30.17 -13.66 13.20
N LYS A 591 31.04 -12.70 12.84
CA LYS A 591 32.46 -12.74 13.19
C LYS A 591 32.67 -12.64 14.70
N TYR A 592 31.94 -11.74 15.37
CA TYR A 592 31.99 -11.59 16.83
C TYR A 592 31.55 -12.88 17.55
N LYS A 593 30.47 -13.53 17.10
CA LYS A 593 30.00 -14.83 17.63
C LYS A 593 30.95 -16.02 17.35
N ARG A 594 31.91 -15.89 16.43
CA ARG A 594 33.01 -16.87 16.25
C ARG A 594 34.18 -16.53 17.17
N SER A 595 34.66 -15.29 17.13
CA SER A 595 35.73 -14.80 18.02
C SER A 595 35.41 -14.86 19.52
N SER A 596 34.13 -15.03 19.89
CA SER A 596 33.65 -15.25 21.27
C SER A 596 33.37 -16.73 21.60
N ARG A 597 33.77 -17.66 20.71
CA ARG A 597 33.80 -19.12 20.93
C ARG A 597 35.21 -19.69 20.84
N ASP A 598 36.12 -18.95 20.21
CA ASP A 598 37.56 -19.27 20.11
C ASP A 598 38.36 -18.63 21.27
N LYS A 599 37.69 -18.41 22.42
CA LYS A 599 38.19 -17.89 23.70
C LYS A 599 37.44 -18.57 24.84
#